data_AF-A0AAJ0PUH9-F1
#
_entry.id   AF-A0AAJ0PUH9-F1
#
_cell.length_a   1.000
_cell.length_b   1.000
_cell.length_c   1.000
_cell.angle_alpha   90.00
_cell.angle_beta   90.00
_cell.angle_gamma   90.00
#
_symmetry.space_group_name_H-M   'P 1'
#
loop_
_entity.id
_entity.type
_entity.pdbx_description
1 polymer ?
#
loop_
_entity_poly.entity_id
_entity_poly.type
_entity_poly.pdbx_seq_one_letter_code
_entity_poly.pdbx_strand_id
1 'polypeptide(L)'
;MLGDQALAYGGYACPLDGDMLSSVGQALTLDEYVSPGHVLVSPGGVVGIVDEALAALGLKRNAIAPTAHFAALPFLLKGPRTFATIPAHAAAAIAAVTGLRLVASPVSLS
;
A
#
# COMPACT_ATOMS: atom_id res chain seq x y z
N MET A 1 -29.33 -6.57 13.38
CA MET A 1 -28.80 -7.19 12.15
C MET A 1 -28.46 -6.05 11.19
N LEU A 2 -27.29 -5.40 11.36
CA LEU A 2 -26.80 -4.49 10.32
C LEU A 2 -26.21 -5.36 9.23
N GLY A 3 -26.73 -5.26 8.01
CA GLY A 3 -26.21 -5.98 6.86
C GLY A 3 -24.83 -5.45 6.46
N ASP A 4 -23.93 -6.35 6.11
CA ASP A 4 -22.67 -6.07 5.42
C ASP A 4 -22.96 -5.54 4.00
N GLN A 5 -23.54 -4.35 3.90
CA GLN A 5 -23.44 -3.61 2.65
C GLN A 5 -22.04 -3.01 2.59
N ALA A 6 -21.25 -3.47 1.62
CA ALA A 6 -19.98 -2.86 1.27
C ALA A 6 -20.23 -1.39 0.89
N LEU A 7 -20.02 -0.48 1.84
CA LEU A 7 -20.21 0.96 1.64
C LEU A 7 -19.09 1.59 0.78
N ALA A 8 -18.02 0.85 0.51
CA ALA A 8 -16.93 1.27 -0.35
C ALA A 8 -16.43 0.09 -1.20
N TYR A 9 -16.74 0.13 -2.50
CA TYR A 9 -15.92 -0.55 -3.51
C TYR A 9 -14.80 0.40 -3.90
N GLY A 10 -13.57 0.00 -3.68
CA GLY A 10 -12.42 0.78 -4.09
C GLY A 10 -11.25 -0.15 -4.23
N GLY A 11 -10.50 -0.01 -5.34
CA GLY A 11 -9.24 -0.72 -5.51
C GLY A 11 -8.23 -0.36 -4.43
N TYR A 12 -7.00 -0.81 -4.61
CA TYR A 12 -5.90 -0.50 -3.70
C TYR A 12 -4.99 0.55 -4.31
N ALA A 13 -4.39 1.36 -3.45
CA ALA A 13 -3.43 2.38 -3.83
C ALA A 13 -2.19 2.33 -2.95
N CYS A 14 -1.10 2.82 -3.51
CA CYS A 14 0.17 3.00 -2.82
C CYS A 14 0.36 4.49 -2.51
N PRO A 15 0.25 4.92 -1.23
CA PRO A 15 0.65 6.27 -0.83
C PRO A 15 2.18 6.38 -0.78
N LEU A 16 2.74 7.38 -1.45
CA LEU A 16 4.17 7.59 -1.64
C LEU A 16 4.58 9.01 -1.25
N ASP A 17 5.80 9.21 -0.78
CA ASP A 17 6.39 10.54 -0.71
C ASP A 17 6.78 11.07 -2.11
N GLY A 18 7.12 12.36 -2.18
CA GLY A 18 7.46 13.01 -3.45
C GLY A 18 8.75 12.48 -4.09
N ASP A 19 9.72 12.08 -3.28
CA ASP A 19 11.00 11.54 -3.76
C ASP A 19 10.79 10.17 -4.41
N MET A 20 9.98 9.31 -3.78
CA MET A 20 9.63 8.02 -4.31
C MET A 20 8.79 8.14 -5.58
N LEU A 21 7.82 9.06 -5.62
CA LEU A 21 7.05 9.33 -6.83
C LEU A 21 7.95 9.76 -7.99
N SER A 22 8.97 10.58 -7.72
CA SER A 22 9.93 11.01 -8.73
C SER A 22 10.79 9.84 -9.24
N SER A 23 11.02 8.82 -8.41
CA SER A 23 11.78 7.62 -8.79
C SER A 23 10.98 6.60 -9.61
N VAL A 24 9.66 6.48 -9.43
CA VAL A 24 8.84 5.44 -10.08
C VAL A 24 7.84 5.97 -11.10
N GLY A 25 7.67 7.29 -11.18
CA GLY A 25 6.74 7.92 -12.11
C GLY A 25 5.27 7.66 -11.75
N GLN A 26 4.40 7.68 -12.76
CA GLN A 26 2.95 7.67 -12.59
C GLN A 26 2.32 6.27 -12.64
N ALA A 27 3.06 5.28 -13.15
CA ALA A 27 2.64 3.91 -13.27
C ALA A 27 3.75 3.00 -12.75
N LEU A 28 3.45 2.29 -11.66
CA LEU A 28 4.41 1.43 -10.99
C LEU A 28 4.42 0.05 -11.67
N THR A 29 5.59 -0.47 -12.03
CA THR A 29 5.71 -1.87 -12.47
C THR A 29 5.78 -2.82 -11.27
N LEU A 30 5.54 -4.12 -11.50
CA LEU A 30 5.68 -5.12 -10.44
C LEU A 30 7.10 -5.20 -9.89
N ASP A 31 8.12 -5.07 -10.74
CA ASP A 31 9.53 -5.12 -10.34
C ASP A 31 9.93 -3.90 -9.48
N GLU A 32 9.51 -2.71 -9.90
CA GLU A 32 9.69 -1.48 -9.11
C GLU A 32 8.92 -1.53 -7.79
N TYR A 33 7.79 -2.23 -7.75
CA TYR A 33 7.01 -2.40 -6.54
C TYR A 33 7.67 -3.36 -5.55
N VAL A 34 8.18 -4.52 -5.98
CA VAL A 34 8.73 -5.53 -5.04
C VAL A 34 10.15 -5.21 -4.57
N SER A 35 10.89 -4.38 -5.31
CA SER A 35 12.29 -4.04 -4.99
C SER A 35 12.47 -3.28 -3.65
N PRO A 36 11.64 -2.27 -3.31
CA PRO A 36 11.77 -1.53 -2.06
C PRO A 36 11.19 -2.24 -0.84
N GLY A 37 11.35 -1.63 0.34
CA GLY A 37 10.76 -2.14 1.58
C GLY A 37 9.26 -1.82 1.68
N HIS A 38 8.49 -2.70 2.30
CA HIS A 38 7.03 -2.55 2.47
C HIS A 38 6.63 -2.45 3.92
N VAL A 39 5.80 -1.45 4.23
CA VAL A 39 5.01 -1.40 5.45
C VAL A 39 3.75 -2.23 5.24
N LEU A 40 3.61 -3.28 6.03
CA LEU A 40 2.43 -4.13 6.06
C LEU A 40 1.43 -3.54 7.06
N VAL A 41 0.23 -3.20 6.59
CA VAL A 41 -0.88 -2.91 7.49
C VAL A 41 -1.66 -4.20 7.73
N SER A 42 -1.42 -4.85 8.86
CA SER A 42 -2.10 -6.07 9.26
C SER A 42 -2.18 -6.11 10.79
N PRO A 43 -3.39 -6.18 11.38
CA PRO A 43 -3.55 -6.35 12.83
C PRO A 43 -2.86 -7.60 13.39
N GLY A 44 -2.67 -8.64 12.57
CA GLY A 44 -2.01 -9.90 12.96
C GLY A 44 -0.54 -10.02 12.57
N GLY A 45 0.00 -9.11 11.75
CA GLY A 45 1.42 -9.03 11.41
C GLY A 45 2.03 -10.18 10.60
N VAL A 46 1.22 -11.07 10.00
CA VAL A 46 1.73 -12.31 9.39
C VAL A 46 1.85 -12.23 7.87
N VAL A 47 0.72 -12.14 7.16
CA VAL A 47 0.59 -12.17 5.70
C VAL A 47 -0.67 -11.38 5.38
N GLY A 48 -0.63 -10.50 4.38
CA GLY A 48 -1.80 -9.79 3.89
C GLY A 48 -2.22 -10.26 2.49
N ILE A 49 -3.39 -9.80 2.04
CA ILE A 49 -3.92 -10.06 0.69
C ILE A 49 -2.92 -9.77 -0.44
N VAL A 50 -2.03 -8.79 -0.23
CA VAL A 50 -0.95 -8.43 -1.17
C VAL A 50 0.06 -9.54 -1.32
N ASP A 51 0.43 -10.20 -0.23
CA ASP A 51 1.43 -11.26 -0.23
C ASP A 51 0.92 -12.49 -0.97
N GLU A 52 -0.37 -12.82 -0.81
CA GLU A 52 -1.03 -13.92 -1.54
C GLU A 52 -1.07 -13.64 -3.04
N ALA A 53 -1.45 -12.42 -3.43
CA ALA A 53 -1.49 -12.03 -4.84
C ALA A 53 -0.09 -12.01 -5.48
N LEU A 54 0.95 -11.56 -4.77
CA LEU A 54 2.33 -11.63 -5.25
C LEU A 54 2.81 -13.08 -5.38
N ALA A 55 2.47 -13.93 -4.41
CA ALA A 55 2.86 -15.34 -4.43
C ALA A 55 2.26 -16.08 -5.64
N ALA A 56 1.02 -15.77 -6.02
CA ALA A 56 0.39 -16.27 -7.24
C ALA A 56 1.16 -15.90 -8.53
N LEU A 57 1.95 -14.83 -8.50
CA LEU A 57 2.80 -14.38 -9.60
C LEU A 57 4.26 -14.87 -9.48
N GLY A 58 4.57 -15.70 -8.47
CA GLY A 58 5.95 -16.12 -8.18
C GLY A 58 6.82 -15.01 -7.61
N LEU A 59 6.21 -13.92 -7.14
CA LEU A 59 6.90 -12.74 -6.59
C LEU A 59 6.79 -12.70 -5.08
N LYS A 60 7.71 -11.96 -4.44
CA LYS A 60 7.69 -11.69 -3.01
C LYS A 60 8.16 -10.27 -2.76
N ARG A 61 7.48 -9.56 -1.86
CA ARG A 61 7.93 -8.24 -1.38
C ARG A 61 8.80 -8.36 -0.13
N ASN A 62 9.61 -7.35 0.13
CA ASN A 62 10.36 -7.21 1.36
C ASN A 62 9.53 -6.48 2.43
N ALA A 63 8.81 -7.19 3.29
CA ALA A 63 8.08 -6.57 4.40
C ALA A 63 9.04 -6.16 5.52
N ILE A 64 9.19 -4.85 5.75
CA ILE A 64 10.18 -4.30 6.69
C ILE A 64 9.57 -3.84 8.03
N ALA A 65 8.26 -3.58 8.06
CA ALA A 65 7.58 -3.13 9.26
C ALA A 65 6.09 -3.51 9.23
N PRO A 66 5.57 -4.23 10.24
CA PRO A 66 4.14 -4.37 10.43
C PRO A 66 3.56 -3.20 11.22
N THR A 67 2.32 -2.82 10.93
CA THR A 67 1.49 -1.94 11.75
C THR A 67 0.05 -2.43 11.76
N ALA A 68 -0.66 -2.21 12.86
CA ALA A 68 -2.09 -2.51 12.96
C ALA A 68 -2.97 -1.38 12.40
N HIS A 69 -2.40 -0.20 12.13
CA HIS A 69 -3.19 1.02 11.90
C HIS A 69 -2.70 1.86 10.72
N PHE A 70 -3.64 2.26 9.86
CA PHE A 70 -3.40 3.19 8.75
C PHE A 70 -2.85 4.55 9.22
N ALA A 71 -3.24 4.99 10.42
CA ALA A 71 -2.80 6.27 10.99
C ALA A 71 -1.28 6.36 11.22
N ALA A 72 -0.56 5.24 11.26
CA ALA A 72 0.90 5.22 11.37
C ALA A 72 1.61 5.48 10.03
N LEU A 73 0.94 5.24 8.90
CA LEU A 73 1.55 5.31 7.57
C LEU A 73 2.18 6.67 7.24
N PRO A 74 1.58 7.83 7.57
CA PRO A 74 2.21 9.13 7.34
C PRO A 74 3.59 9.31 8.00
N PHE A 75 3.89 8.52 9.03
CA PHE A 75 5.15 8.58 9.77
C PHE A 75 6.13 7.51 9.30
N LEU A 76 5.61 6.34 8.89
CA LEU A 76 6.41 5.21 8.44
C LEU A 76 6.83 5.31 6.96
N LEU A 77 6.08 6.07 6.16
CA LEU A 77 6.36 6.28 4.74
C LEU A 77 7.23 7.52 4.47
N LYS A 78 7.72 8.19 5.52
CA LYS A 78 8.67 9.31 5.38
C LYS A 78 10.07 8.73 5.22
N GLY A 79 10.50 8.55 3.97
CA GLY A 79 11.84 8.09 3.67
C GLY A 79 11.92 7.35 2.34
N PRO A 80 13.08 7.41 1.66
CA PRO A 80 13.25 6.83 0.34
C PRO A 80 13.02 5.32 0.39
N ARG A 81 12.36 4.80 -0.66
CA ARG A 81 12.22 3.36 -0.92
C ARG A 81 11.34 2.61 0.08
N THR A 82 10.22 3.21 0.49
CA THR A 82 9.21 2.54 1.30
C THR A 82 7.83 2.60 0.68
N PHE A 83 7.16 1.44 0.57
CA PHE A 83 5.80 1.31 0.06
C PHE A 83 4.82 0.88 1.13
N ALA A 84 3.56 1.22 0.94
CA ALA A 84 2.44 0.52 1.53
C ALA A 84 1.40 0.28 0.43
N THR A 85 0.53 -0.72 0.62
CA THR A 85 -0.63 -0.95 -0.25
C THR A 85 -1.84 -1.10 0.64
N ILE A 86 -2.79 -0.19 0.49
CA ILE A 86 -3.97 -0.07 1.35
C ILE A 86 -5.22 0.24 0.49
N PRO A 87 -6.43 0.07 1.03
CA PRO A 87 -7.65 0.45 0.31
C PRO A 87 -7.60 1.92 -0.15
N ALA A 88 -8.01 2.19 -1.40
CA ALA A 88 -7.85 3.49 -2.03
C ALA A 88 -8.53 4.63 -1.25
N HIS A 89 -9.67 4.36 -0.60
CA HIS A 89 -10.36 5.35 0.22
C HIS A 89 -9.52 5.78 1.44
N ALA A 90 -8.84 4.83 2.09
CA ALA A 90 -7.96 5.12 3.21
C ALA A 90 -6.70 5.87 2.74
N ALA A 91 -6.16 5.49 1.58
CA ALA A 91 -5.06 6.20 0.96
C ALA A 91 -5.42 7.66 0.62
N ALA A 92 -6.61 7.88 0.06
CA ALA A 92 -7.14 9.22 -0.25
C ALA A 92 -7.29 10.08 1.01
N ALA A 93 -7.86 9.52 2.08
CA ALA A 93 -7.98 10.24 3.35
C ALA A 93 -6.60 10.63 3.93
N ILE A 94 -5.62 9.73 3.87
CA ILE A 94 -4.25 10.01 4.31
C ILE A 94 -3.60 11.09 3.43
N ALA A 95 -3.70 10.98 2.10
CA ALA A 95 -3.12 11.94 1.18
C ALA A 95 -3.72 13.35 1.36
N ALA A 96 -5.02 13.45 1.65
CA ALA A 96 -5.70 14.74 1.84
C ALA A 96 -5.17 15.56 3.04
N VAL A 97 -4.58 14.90 4.04
CA VAL A 97 -4.06 15.53 5.27
C VAL A 97 -2.53 15.45 5.39
N THR A 98 -1.85 14.98 4.35
CA THR A 98 -0.39 14.81 4.32
C THR A 98 0.19 15.32 3.00
N GLY A 99 1.52 15.24 2.84
CA GLY A 99 2.20 15.49 1.56
C GLY A 99 2.30 14.27 0.65
N LEU A 100 1.66 13.14 1.01
CA LEU A 100 1.77 11.89 0.24
C LEU A 100 0.94 11.96 -1.04
N ARG A 101 1.43 11.27 -2.07
CA ARG A 101 0.80 11.13 -3.39
C ARG A 101 0.34 9.70 -3.61
N LEU A 102 -0.68 9.52 -4.43
CA LEU A 102 -1.27 8.21 -4.68
C LEU A 102 -0.88 7.69 -6.06
N VAL A 103 -0.48 6.43 -6.10
CA VAL A 103 -0.34 5.64 -7.31
C VAL A 103 -1.24 4.40 -7.19
N ALA A 104 -1.82 3.95 -8.29
CA ALA A 104 -2.59 2.71 -8.30
C ALA A 104 -1.69 1.52 -7.91
N SER A 105 -2.23 0.55 -7.18
CA SER A 105 -1.46 -0.67 -6.91
C SER A 105 -1.23 -1.44 -8.22
N PRO A 106 0.00 -1.89 -8.50
CA PRO A 106 0.28 -2.72 -9.67
C PRO A 106 -0.14 -4.19 -9.46
N VAL A 107 -0.50 -4.54 -8.23
CA VAL A 107 -0.99 -5.86 -7.88
C VAL A 107 -2.51 -5.84 -7.98
N SER A 108 -3.07 -6.78 -8.76
CA SER A 108 -4.51 -7.00 -8.80
C SER A 108 -4.95 -7.70 -7.52
N LEU A 109 -5.77 -7.02 -6.73
CA LEU A 109 -6.26 -7.51 -5.44
C LEU A 109 -7.78 -7.65 -5.55
N SER A 110 -8.27 -8.88 -5.33
CA SER A 110 -9.68 -9.29 -5.46
C SER A 110 -10.34 -9.50 -4.11
#